data_AF-M4BAP5-F1
#
_entry.id   AF-M4BAP5-F1
#
_cell.length_a   1.000
_cell.length_b   1.000
_cell.length_c   1.000
_cell.angle_alpha   90.00
_cell.angle_beta   90.00
_cell.angle_gamma   90.00
#
_symmetry.space_group_name_H-M   'P 1'
#
loop_
_entity.id
_entity.type
_entity.pdbx_description
1 polymer ?
#
loop_
_entity_poly.entity_id
_entity_poly.type
_entity_poly.pdbx_seq_one_letter_code
_entity_poly.pdbx_strand_id
1 'polypeptide(L)'
;MTITVEEVTELQALLAQTKTAGNRRDLEQLLQCKQKALEVIDTISPPPHTVAAPVPTVVSDVATFLEIGRFGWEDEGYGKDKVAVYIMSGIDGVGNLPKENVTCDFTKSSFDLKIGQAALG
;
A
#
# COMPACT_ATOMS: atom_id res chain seq x y z
N MET A 1 -2.66 -5.67 -2.69
CA MET A 1 -4.00 -5.91 -3.26
C MET A 1 -3.79 -6.51 -4.63
N THR A 2 -3.95 -7.83 -4.76
CA THR A 2 -3.70 -8.53 -6.02
C THR A 2 -4.84 -8.22 -6.98
N ILE A 3 -4.53 -7.61 -8.13
CA ILE A 3 -5.53 -7.37 -9.17
C ILE A 3 -5.90 -8.74 -9.75
N THR A 4 -7.19 -9.09 -9.72
CA THR A 4 -7.64 -10.40 -10.21
C THR A 4 -8.20 -10.30 -11.62
N VAL A 5 -8.12 -11.41 -12.38
CA VAL A 5 -8.71 -11.53 -13.73
C VAL A 5 -10.23 -11.32 -13.69
N GLU A 6 -10.85 -11.61 -12.55
CA GLU A 6 -12.28 -11.38 -12.30
C GLU A 6 -12.62 -9.89 -12.31
N GLU A 7 -11.81 -9.04 -11.67
CA GLU A 7 -12.01 -7.59 -11.70
C GLU A 7 -11.93 -7.03 -13.13
N VAL A 8 -11.00 -7.52 -13.95
CA VAL A 8 -10.88 -7.09 -15.36
C VAL A 8 -12.12 -7.50 -16.15
N THR A 9 -12.67 -8.68 -15.88
CA THR A 9 -13.88 -9.22 -16.52
C THR A 9 -15.11 -8.39 -16.15
N GLU A 10 -15.27 -8.05 -14.87
CA GLU A 10 -16.35 -7.17 -14.40
C GLU A 10 -16.27 -5.77 -15.00
N LEU A 11 -15.07 -5.19 -15.09
CA LEU A 11 -14.84 -3.89 -15.72
C LEU A 11 -15.22 -3.87 -17.21
N GLN A 12 -14.94 -4.95 -17.95
CA GLN A 12 -15.40 -5.09 -19.34
C GLN A 12 -16.92 -5.19 -19.45
N ALA A 13 -17.57 -5.91 -18.54
CA ALA A 13 -19.04 -6.01 -18.51
C ALA A 13 -19.71 -4.67 -18.17
N LEU A 14 -19.10 -3.87 -17.31
CA LEU A 14 -19.55 -2.51 -16.97
C LEU A 14 -19.37 -1.55 -18.15
N LEU A 15 -18.27 -1.66 -18.90
CA LEU A 15 -18.06 -0.87 -20.13
C LEU A 15 -19.13 -1.14 -21.19
N ALA A 16 -19.49 -2.41 -21.39
CA ALA A 16 -20.54 -2.79 -22.34
C ALA A 16 -21.92 -2.23 -22.00
N GLN A 17 -22.21 -2.07 -20.70
CA GLN A 17 -23.50 -1.55 -20.21
C GLN A 17 -23.54 -0.02 -20.05
N THR A 18 -22.37 0.65 -20.11
CA THR A 18 -22.27 2.09 -19.87
C THR A 18 -22.75 2.90 -21.07
N LYS A 19 -23.77 3.73 -20.85
CA LYS A 19 -24.41 4.59 -21.87
C LYS A 19 -23.83 6.01 -21.92
N THR A 20 -23.17 6.46 -20.86
CA THR A 20 -22.65 7.83 -20.72
C THR A 20 -21.20 7.90 -21.17
N ALA A 21 -20.88 8.81 -22.08
CA ALA A 21 -19.55 8.93 -22.67
C ALA A 21 -18.43 9.28 -21.66
N GLY A 22 -18.73 10.04 -20.61
CA GLY A 22 -17.78 10.35 -19.54
C GLY A 22 -17.38 9.10 -18.75
N ASN A 23 -18.37 8.41 -18.19
CA ASN A 23 -18.16 7.16 -17.46
C ASN A 23 -17.46 6.09 -18.30
N ARG A 24 -17.71 6.05 -19.61
CA ARG A 24 -17.01 5.13 -20.52
C ARG A 24 -15.51 5.42 -20.56
N ARG A 25 -15.12 6.69 -20.71
CA ARG A 25 -13.70 7.10 -20.71
C ARG A 25 -13.02 6.77 -19.39
N ASP A 26 -13.70 7.01 -18.27
CA ASP A 26 -13.14 6.75 -16.94
C ASP A 26 -12.95 5.23 -16.70
N LEU A 27 -13.92 4.41 -17.12
CA LEU A 27 -13.85 2.95 -17.05
C LEU A 27 -12.77 2.37 -18.00
N GLU A 28 -12.59 2.94 -19.18
CA GLU A 28 -11.52 2.57 -20.12
C GLU A 28 -10.13 2.83 -19.53
N GLN A 29 -9.93 4.01 -18.91
CA GLN A 29 -8.68 4.33 -18.23
C GLN A 29 -8.40 3.39 -17.05
N LEU A 30 -9.44 3.06 -16.27
CA LEU A 30 -9.33 2.15 -15.14
C LEU A 30 -8.97 0.73 -15.59
N LEU A 31 -9.58 0.25 -16.68
CA LEU A 31 -9.27 -1.04 -17.28
C LEU A 31 -7.82 -1.09 -17.81
N GLN A 32 -7.38 -0.03 -18.50
CA GLN A 32 -6.02 0.04 -19.03
C GLN A 32 -4.95 0.08 -17.93
N CYS A 33 -5.19 0.82 -16.85
CA CYS A 33 -4.31 0.83 -15.68
C CYS A 33 -4.21 -0.56 -15.01
N LYS A 34 -5.34 -1.27 -14.89
CA LYS A 34 -5.36 -2.61 -14.29
C LYS A 34 -4.67 -3.66 -15.18
N GLN A 35 -4.85 -3.61 -16.49
CA GLN A 35 -4.17 -4.50 -17.44
C GLN A 35 -2.65 -4.27 -17.44
N LYS A 36 -2.22 -3.01 -17.48
CA LYS A 36 -0.80 -2.66 -17.40
C LYS A 36 -0.16 -3.13 -16.10
N ALA A 37 -0.88 -3.04 -14.98
CA ALA A 37 -0.41 -3.55 -13.71
C ALA A 37 -0.35 -5.09 -13.66
N LEU A 38 -1.22 -5.80 -14.40
CA LEU A 38 -1.14 -7.25 -14.59
C LEU A 38 0.11 -7.65 -15.42
N GLU A 39 0.43 -6.92 -16.47
CA GLU A 39 1.59 -7.20 -17.35
C GLU A 39 2.94 -6.95 -16.67
N VAL A 40 3.01 -5.98 -15.75
CA VAL A 40 4.23 -5.69 -14.97
C VAL A 40 4.57 -6.84 -14.01
N ILE A 41 3.59 -7.66 -13.60
CA ILE A 41 3.81 -8.81 -12.72
C ILE A 41 4.44 -9.99 -13.49
N ASP A 42 4.17 -10.13 -14.79
CA ASP A 42 4.75 -11.20 -15.64
C ASP A 42 6.17 -10.83 -16.13
N THR A 43 6.52 -9.54 -16.15
CA THR A 43 7.82 -9.05 -16.68
C THR A 43 8.82 -8.66 -15.58
N ILE A 44 8.88 -9.41 -14.49
CA ILE A 44 10.00 -9.33 -13.52
C ILE A 44 11.04 -10.42 -13.82
N SER A 45 11.60 -10.37 -15.03
CA SER A 45 12.95 -10.86 -15.27
C SER A 45 13.90 -9.67 -15.05
N PRO A 46 14.90 -9.78 -14.16
CA PRO A 46 15.71 -8.63 -13.75
C PRO A 46 16.60 -8.14 -14.90
N PRO A 47 16.57 -6.84 -15.30
CA PRO A 47 17.65 -6.28 -16.08
C PRO A 47 18.86 -5.99 -15.18
N PRO A 48 20.09 -6.26 -15.63
CA PRO A 48 21.28 -6.08 -14.82
C PRO A 48 21.85 -4.64 -14.95
N HIS A 49 22.52 -4.19 -13.89
CA HIS A 49 23.40 -3.00 -13.78
C HIS A 49 22.69 -1.64 -13.61
N THR A 50 23.00 -0.79 -12.63
CA THR A 50 24.30 -0.12 -12.45
C THR A 50 24.43 0.52 -11.06
N VAL A 51 25.65 0.48 -10.53
CA VAL A 51 26.11 0.89 -9.18
C VAL A 51 26.01 2.41 -8.92
N ALA A 52 25.52 2.82 -7.75
CA ALA A 52 25.80 4.15 -7.18
C ALA A 52 25.92 4.12 -5.64
N ALA A 53 27.16 4.36 -5.17
CA ALA A 53 27.63 4.79 -3.85
C ALA A 53 27.38 3.92 -2.58
N PRO A 54 28.42 3.65 -1.76
CA PRO A 54 28.25 3.02 -0.45
C PRO A 54 27.74 4.06 0.56
N VAL A 55 26.44 4.01 0.85
CA VAL A 55 25.87 4.65 2.05
C VAL A 55 26.33 3.81 3.25
N PRO A 56 26.82 4.42 4.35
CA PRO A 56 27.35 3.66 5.49
C PRO A 56 26.29 2.68 5.99
N THR A 57 26.69 1.41 6.03
CA THR A 57 25.93 0.29 6.55
C THR A 57 25.70 0.52 8.04
N VAL A 58 24.61 1.20 8.37
CA VAL A 58 23.99 1.03 9.68
C VAL A 58 23.56 -0.43 9.70
N VAL A 59 24.21 -1.21 10.57
CA VAL A 59 23.80 -2.56 10.95
C VAL A 59 22.41 -2.47 11.56
N SER A 60 21.40 -2.42 10.69
CA SER A 60 20.03 -2.65 11.07
C SER A 60 19.90 -4.15 11.21
N ASP A 61 19.77 -4.58 12.46
CA ASP A 61 19.16 -5.84 12.84
C ASP A 61 18.05 -6.17 11.82
N VAL A 62 18.22 -7.23 11.04
CA VAL A 62 17.33 -7.58 9.92
C VAL A 62 16.04 -8.16 10.51
N ALA A 63 15.28 -7.31 11.20
CA ALA A 63 13.91 -7.58 11.53
C ALA A 63 13.13 -7.60 10.21
N THR A 64 12.51 -8.74 9.91
CA THR A 64 11.66 -8.89 8.73
C THR A 64 10.37 -8.13 9.00
N PHE A 65 10.31 -6.88 8.55
CA PHE A 65 9.10 -6.08 8.63
C PHE A 65 8.18 -6.39 7.46
N LEU A 66 6.88 -6.55 7.74
CA LEU A 66 5.85 -6.63 6.72
C LEU A 66 5.24 -5.24 6.51
N GLU A 67 5.11 -4.83 5.26
CA GLU A 67 4.51 -3.54 4.90
C GLU A 67 3.00 -3.51 5.19
N ILE A 68 2.53 -2.39 5.73
CA ILE A 68 1.10 -2.13 5.93
C ILE A 68 0.47 -1.73 4.59
N GLY A 69 0.04 -2.72 3.82
CA GLY A 69 -0.47 -2.50 2.45
C GLY A 69 -1.90 -1.95 2.34
N ARG A 70 -2.65 -1.82 3.44
CA ARG A 70 -4.04 -1.31 3.42
C ARG A 70 -4.36 -0.46 4.65
N PHE A 71 -4.53 0.84 4.43
CA PHE A 71 -4.95 1.80 5.43
C PHE A 71 -5.85 2.87 4.80
N GLY A 72 -6.73 3.44 5.62
CA GLY A 72 -7.47 4.66 5.32
C GLY A 72 -6.93 5.81 6.18
N TRP A 73 -7.17 7.04 5.76
CA TRP A 73 -6.85 8.21 6.57
C TRP A 73 -7.90 9.28 6.37
N GLU A 74 -8.14 10.05 7.42
CA GLU A 74 -8.97 11.23 7.38
C GLU A 74 -8.13 12.43 7.82
N ASP A 75 -8.06 13.39 6.91
CA ASP A 75 -7.90 14.79 7.22
C ASP A 75 -9.32 15.34 7.18
N GLU A 76 -9.91 15.58 8.36
CA GLU A 76 -11.31 15.98 8.46
C GLU A 76 -11.60 17.38 7.86
N GLY A 77 -10.63 18.08 7.26
CA GLY A 77 -10.83 19.38 6.64
C GLY A 77 -11.21 20.48 7.63
N TYR A 78 -11.27 21.72 7.10
CA TYR A 78 -11.45 23.01 7.80
C TYR A 78 -11.94 22.94 9.27
N GLY A 79 -10.99 23.03 10.22
CA GLY A 79 -11.28 23.29 11.63
C GLY A 79 -10.87 22.22 12.63
N LYS A 80 -10.17 21.15 12.21
CA LYS A 80 -9.63 20.15 13.15
C LYS A 80 -8.11 19.99 13.02
N ASP A 81 -7.44 19.91 14.17
CA ASP A 81 -5.97 19.96 14.28
C ASP A 81 -5.27 18.61 14.13
N LYS A 82 -5.98 17.55 13.72
CA LYS A 82 -5.46 16.18 13.76
C LYS A 82 -5.80 15.41 12.50
N VAL A 83 -4.82 14.61 12.07
CA VAL A 83 -4.98 13.55 11.06
C VAL A 83 -5.17 12.22 11.79
N ALA A 84 -6.14 11.42 11.36
CA ALA A 84 -6.32 10.06 11.85
C ALA A 84 -6.05 9.05 10.73
N VAL A 85 -5.33 7.98 11.07
CA VAL A 85 -4.97 6.90 10.14
C VAL A 85 -5.51 5.58 10.70
N TYR A 86 -6.27 4.87 9.87
CA TYR A 86 -6.95 3.63 10.20
C TYR A 86 -6.31 2.47 9.43
N ILE A 87 -5.68 1.53 10.14
CA ILE A 87 -5.09 0.35 9.51
C ILE A 87 -6.18 -0.71 9.36
N MET A 88 -6.45 -1.12 8.13
CA MET A 88 -7.63 -1.94 7.82
C MET A 88 -7.34 -3.44 7.78
N SER A 89 -6.08 -3.86 7.67
CA SER A 89 -5.73 -5.28 7.60
C SER A 89 -4.26 -5.52 7.92
N GLY A 90 -3.93 -6.75 8.34
CA GLY A 90 -2.55 -7.22 8.50
C GLY A 90 -1.94 -6.97 9.87
N ILE A 91 -2.72 -6.45 10.83
CA ILE A 91 -2.27 -6.19 12.20
C ILE A 91 -3.36 -6.62 13.18
N ASP A 92 -3.35 -7.89 13.53
CA ASP A 92 -4.24 -8.45 14.54
C ASP A 92 -3.58 -8.47 15.92
N GLY A 93 -4.37 -8.23 16.97
CA GLY A 93 -3.89 -8.33 18.35
C GLY A 93 -2.96 -7.19 18.81
N VAL A 94 -2.89 -6.06 18.11
CA VAL A 94 -2.03 -4.91 18.49
C VAL A 94 -2.27 -4.43 19.92
N GLY A 95 -3.51 -4.51 20.42
CA GLY A 95 -3.86 -4.11 21.79
C GLY A 95 -3.29 -5.04 22.88
N ASN A 96 -2.80 -6.22 22.50
CA ASN A 96 -2.15 -7.17 23.41
C ASN A 96 -0.62 -7.07 23.37
N LEU A 97 -0.05 -6.25 22.47
CA LEU A 97 1.38 -6.06 22.38
C LEU A 97 1.87 -5.14 23.50
N PRO A 98 3.09 -5.39 24.04
CA PRO A 98 3.76 -4.43 24.90
C PRO A 98 3.92 -3.08 24.19
N LYS A 99 3.88 -1.99 24.94
CA LYS A 99 3.93 -0.64 24.36
C LYS A 99 5.25 -0.38 23.62
N GLU A 100 6.33 -0.96 24.11
CA GLU A 100 7.66 -0.91 23.51
C GLU A 100 7.74 -1.53 22.10
N ASN A 101 6.77 -2.39 21.74
CA ASN A 101 6.70 -3.00 20.42
C ASN A 101 5.96 -2.14 19.39
N VAL A 102 5.35 -1.02 19.80
CA VAL A 102 4.63 -0.11 18.91
C VAL A 102 5.30 1.26 18.98
N THR A 103 6.02 1.62 17.92
CA THR A 103 6.70 2.92 17.82
C THR A 103 6.08 3.74 16.70
N CYS A 104 5.89 5.03 16.94
CA CYS A 104 5.43 5.98 15.94
C CYS A 104 6.30 7.23 16.01
N ASP A 105 7.16 7.41 15.03
CA ASP A 105 8.11 8.51 14.97
C ASP A 105 7.57 9.61 14.07
N PHE A 106 7.15 10.74 14.65
CA PHE A 106 6.64 11.88 13.89
C PHE A 106 7.77 12.81 13.46
N THR A 107 7.71 13.27 12.21
CA THR A 107 8.51 14.36 11.68
C THR A 107 7.65 15.61 11.49
N LYS A 108 8.21 16.66 10.88
CA LYS A 108 7.48 17.89 10.56
C LYS A 108 6.26 17.65 9.66
N SER A 109 6.32 16.66 8.78
CA SER A 109 5.29 16.44 7.73
C SER A 109 5.06 14.97 7.39
N SER A 110 5.61 14.05 8.17
CA SER A 110 5.45 12.60 7.99
C SER A 110 5.48 11.90 9.33
N PHE A 111 5.18 10.61 9.35
CA PHE A 111 5.44 9.75 10.49
C PHE A 111 5.81 8.35 10.02
N ASP A 112 6.55 7.64 10.85
CA ASP A 112 6.94 6.24 10.64
C ASP A 112 6.33 5.39 11.75
N LEU A 113 5.39 4.52 11.39
CA LEU A 113 4.77 3.56 12.31
C LEU A 113 5.44 2.19 12.16
N LYS A 114 5.94 1.64 13.27
CA LYS A 114 6.48 0.28 13.33
C LYS A 114 5.77 -0.51 14.42
N ILE A 115 5.39 -1.74 14.08
CA ILE A 115 4.72 -2.66 14.99
C ILE A 115 5.51 -3.96 14.96
N GLY A 116 6.25 -4.23 16.03
CA GLY A 116 7.02 -5.45 16.21
C GLY A 116 6.14 -6.55 16.80
N GLN A 117 6.01 -7.68 16.11
CA GLN A 117 5.47 -8.87 16.77
C GLN A 117 6.53 -9.41 17.73
N ALA A 118 6.13 -9.73 18.97
CA ALA A 118 6.97 -10.51 19.84
C ALA A 118 7.26 -11.85 19.15
N ALA A 119 8.52 -12.27 19.10
CA ALA A 119 8.87 -13.62 18.65
C ALA A 119 8.04 -14.61 19.49
N LEU A 120 7.23 -15.43 18.82
CA LEU A 120 6.61 -16.59 19.44
C LEU A 120 7.75 -17.45 20.00
N GLY A 121 7.94 -17.41 21.31
CA GLY A 121 8.82 -18.32 22.05
C GLY A 121 8.19 -19.70 22.18
#